data_AF-A0A834XPU4-F1
#
_entry.id   AF-A0A834XPU4-F1
#
_cell.length_a   1.000
_cell.length_b   1.000
_cell.length_c   1.000
_cell.angle_alpha   90.00
_cell.angle_beta   90.00
_cell.angle_gamma   90.00
#
_symmetry.space_group_name_H-M   'P 1'
#
loop_
_entity.id
_entity.type
_entity.pdbx_description
1 polymer ?
#
loop_
_entity_poly.entity_id
_entity_poly.type
_entity_poly.pdbx_seq_one_letter_code
_entity_poly.pdbx_strand_id
1 'polypeptide(L)'
;MKIVRYRKSQKTLSFYKNNYKFHEPYQVLVDGTFCHAAIENKFDIQDQIPTYFHATTKILTTPCIIMETEKLGKKVNGAMLITKKFPVHKCLHDKNPVSGSKCLKSMIGDNNSSRYMIATQDRQLQEEVRKIPGVPLLYLHGCTPTLEAPSEASKKAAQEVIKGLVMTVDQQKTLKTLKEQTGLVEPQSVKCIKKRKQKGPNPLSCLKKKNNKNKINNNKPESSDSGKIRKRKRIKTPAHVKEILKSSI
;
A
#
# COMPACT_ATOMS: atom_id res chain seq x y z
N MET A 1 -0.19 -10.59 5.66
CA MET A 1 -1.03 -9.47 6.16
C MET A 1 -0.33 -8.10 6.22
N LYS A 2 0.93 -7.98 6.67
CA LYS A 2 1.67 -6.68 6.65
C LYS A 2 2.09 -6.22 5.24
N ILE A 3 2.63 -7.14 4.43
CA ILE A 3 3.09 -6.85 3.05
C ILE A 3 1.96 -6.35 2.14
N VAL A 4 0.75 -6.91 2.27
CA VAL A 4 -0.41 -6.48 1.47
C VAL A 4 -0.83 -5.05 1.82
N ARG A 5 -0.84 -4.72 3.12
CA ARG A 5 -1.13 -3.36 3.61
C ARG A 5 -0.10 -2.36 3.12
N TYR A 6 1.18 -2.71 3.22
CA TYR A 6 2.27 -1.92 2.65
C TYR A 6 2.05 -1.63 1.17
N ARG A 7 1.82 -2.68 0.35
CA ARG A 7 1.57 -2.54 -1.09
C ARG A 7 0.36 -1.64 -1.39
N LYS A 8 -0.71 -1.75 -0.59
CA LYS A 8 -1.90 -0.89 -0.74
C LYS A 8 -1.58 0.57 -0.44
N SER A 9 -0.92 0.84 0.69
CA SER A 9 -0.49 2.18 1.09
C SER A 9 0.40 2.82 0.02
N GLN A 10 1.44 2.09 -0.43
CA GLN A 10 2.35 2.57 -1.48
C GLN A 10 1.66 2.82 -2.81
N LYS A 11 0.70 1.97 -3.21
CA LYS A 11 -0.09 2.20 -4.43
C LYS A 11 -0.90 3.49 -4.33
N THR A 12 -1.51 3.76 -3.18
CA THR A 12 -2.24 5.01 -2.94
C THR A 12 -1.30 6.22 -2.93
N LEU A 13 -0.17 6.16 -2.21
CA LEU A 13 0.80 7.26 -2.18
C LEU A 13 1.35 7.55 -3.59
N SER A 14 1.65 6.52 -4.38
CA SER A 14 2.10 6.66 -5.76
C SER A 14 1.07 7.37 -6.64
N PHE A 15 -0.23 7.11 -6.43
CA PHE A 15 -1.30 7.83 -7.14
C PHE A 15 -1.25 9.34 -6.84
N TYR A 16 -1.15 9.72 -5.58
CA TYR A 16 -1.10 11.13 -5.18
C TYR A 16 0.21 11.82 -5.58
N LYS A 17 1.34 11.11 -5.54
CA LYS A 17 2.63 11.61 -6.03
C LYS A 17 2.59 11.95 -7.53
N ASN A 18 2.03 11.04 -8.34
CA ASN A 18 2.02 11.20 -9.79
C ASN A 18 1.02 12.28 -10.26
N ASN A 19 -0.21 12.24 -9.71
CA ASN A 19 -1.31 13.07 -10.18
C ASN A 19 -1.39 14.43 -9.47
N TYR A 20 -1.11 14.47 -8.16
CA TYR A 20 -1.27 15.65 -7.30
C TYR A 20 0.05 16.23 -6.78
N LYS A 21 1.19 15.72 -7.28
CA LYS A 21 2.54 16.21 -6.97
C LYS A 21 2.87 16.20 -5.47
N PHE A 22 2.33 15.23 -4.73
CA PHE A 22 2.74 14.99 -3.36
C PHE A 22 4.22 14.60 -3.29
N HIS A 23 4.93 15.15 -2.32
CA HIS A 23 6.34 14.89 -2.10
C HIS A 23 6.62 14.76 -0.60
N GLU A 24 7.75 14.13 -0.29
CA GLU A 24 8.24 14.05 1.07
C GLU A 24 8.84 15.40 1.51
N PRO A 25 8.78 15.76 2.80
CA PRO A 25 8.07 15.07 3.88
C PRO A 25 6.54 15.26 3.78
N TYR A 26 5.77 14.17 3.91
CA TYR A 26 4.31 14.23 3.80
C TYR A 26 3.69 14.97 4.99
N GLN A 27 2.85 15.96 4.72
CA GLN A 27 2.23 16.78 5.76
C GLN A 27 0.89 16.17 6.18
N VAL A 28 0.80 15.68 7.42
CA VAL A 28 -0.39 15.02 7.94
C VAL A 28 -1.02 15.92 9.01
N LEU A 29 -2.19 16.48 8.71
CA LEU A 29 -3.00 17.21 9.68
C LEU A 29 -3.79 16.22 10.53
N VAL A 30 -3.57 16.26 11.84
CA VAL A 30 -4.20 15.37 12.81
C VAL A 30 -5.32 16.08 13.54
N ASP A 31 -6.47 15.40 13.60
CA ASP A 31 -7.66 15.83 14.31
C ASP A 31 -7.70 15.28 15.76
N GLY A 32 -8.43 15.96 16.65
CA GLY A 32 -8.59 15.57 18.05
C GLY A 32 -9.26 14.19 18.20
N THR A 33 -10.20 13.86 17.30
CA THR A 33 -10.84 12.54 17.25
C THR A 33 -9.86 11.42 16.93
N PHE A 34 -8.89 11.67 16.05
CA PHE A 34 -7.84 10.71 15.70
C PHE A 34 -6.87 10.52 16.86
N CYS A 35 -6.48 11.60 17.55
CA CYS A 35 -5.67 11.52 18.77
C CYS A 35 -6.36 10.71 19.87
N HIS A 36 -7.68 10.89 20.03
CA HIS A 36 -8.46 10.13 21.01
C HIS A 36 -8.47 8.63 20.68
N ALA A 37 -8.79 8.28 19.44
CA ALA A 37 -8.76 6.88 19.01
C ALA A 37 -7.35 6.27 19.07
N ALA A 38 -6.29 7.07 18.88
CA ALA A 38 -4.93 6.61 19.02
C ALA A 38 -4.62 6.18 20.47
N ILE A 39 -5.12 6.91 21.47
CA ILE A 39 -4.95 6.56 22.88
C ILE A 39 -5.71 5.29 23.22
N GLU A 40 -6.98 5.20 22.82
CA GLU A 40 -7.82 4.02 23.06
C GLU A 40 -7.17 2.75 22.51
N ASN A 41 -6.56 2.85 21.33
CA ASN A 41 -5.91 1.74 20.64
C ASN A 41 -4.41 1.60 20.93
N LYS A 42 -3.84 2.41 21.84
CA LYS A 42 -2.39 2.43 22.16
C LYS A 42 -1.52 2.55 20.90
N PHE A 43 -1.95 3.37 19.95
CA PHE A 43 -1.29 3.64 18.69
C PHE A 43 -0.36 4.86 18.85
N ASP A 44 0.93 4.67 18.60
CA ASP A 44 1.89 5.78 18.64
C ASP A 44 1.95 6.47 17.27
N ILE A 45 1.35 7.64 17.20
CA ILE A 45 1.24 8.43 15.97
C ILE A 45 2.62 8.83 15.43
N GLN A 46 3.58 9.18 16.30
CA GLN A 46 4.90 9.68 15.88
C GLN A 46 5.73 8.59 15.18
N ASP A 47 5.70 7.38 15.71
CA ASP A 47 6.52 6.28 15.19
C ASP A 47 5.79 5.48 14.11
N GLN A 48 4.49 5.23 14.30
CA GLN A 48 3.76 4.28 13.46
C GLN A 48 3.28 4.90 12.14
N ILE A 49 3.04 6.21 12.06
CA ILE A 49 2.69 6.86 10.78
C ILE A 49 3.87 6.84 9.79
N PRO A 50 5.09 7.32 10.14
CA PRO A 50 6.25 7.22 9.25
C PRO A 50 6.55 5.77 8.87
N THR A 51 6.47 4.84 9.84
CA THR A 51 6.66 3.41 9.58
C THR A 51 5.63 2.86 8.59
N TYR A 52 4.38 3.31 8.67
CA TYR A 52 3.31 2.87 7.77
C TYR A 52 3.44 3.42 6.35
N PHE A 53 3.89 4.67 6.19
CA PHE A 53 4.14 5.26 4.88
C PHE A 53 5.51 4.88 4.30
N HIS A 54 6.44 4.37 5.12
CA HIS A 54 7.83 4.11 4.75
C HIS A 54 8.49 5.34 4.12
N ALA A 55 8.18 6.50 4.69
CA ALA A 55 8.56 7.80 4.16
C ALA A 55 8.62 8.81 5.31
N THR A 56 9.31 9.92 5.09
CA THR A 56 9.35 11.01 6.08
C THR A 56 7.99 11.72 6.15
N THR A 57 7.49 11.94 7.36
CA THR A 57 6.19 12.61 7.57
C THR A 57 6.33 13.74 8.59
N LYS A 58 5.62 14.83 8.33
CA LYS A 58 5.46 15.95 9.24
C LYS A 58 4.04 15.92 9.77
N ILE A 59 3.90 15.46 11.00
CA ILE A 59 2.63 15.41 11.70
C ILE A 59 2.35 16.80 12.28
N LEU A 60 1.18 17.36 11.98
CA LEU A 60 0.81 18.74 12.27
C LEU A 60 -0.56 18.80 12.91
N THR A 61 -0.78 19.81 13.76
CA THR A 61 -2.09 20.13 14.34
C THR A 61 -2.45 21.58 14.08
N THR A 62 -3.64 22.03 14.45
CA THR A 62 -4.05 23.43 14.31
C THR A 62 -4.47 24.03 15.67
N PRO A 63 -4.35 25.36 15.85
CA PRO A 63 -4.81 26.03 17.07
C PRO A 63 -6.29 25.77 17.37
N CYS A 64 -7.13 25.71 16.33
CA CYS A 64 -8.57 25.42 16.48
C CYS A 64 -8.82 24.04 17.10
N ILE A 65 -8.09 23.02 16.66
CA ILE A 65 -8.23 21.64 17.18
C ILE A 65 -7.75 21.58 18.63
N ILE A 66 -6.65 22.28 18.97
CA ILE A 66 -6.18 22.38 20.36
C ILE A 66 -7.28 22.97 21.25
N MET A 67 -7.82 24.14 20.86
CA MET A 67 -8.90 24.79 21.62
C MET A 67 -10.18 23.96 21.69
N GLU A 68 -10.54 23.24 20.63
CA GLU A 68 -11.69 22.32 20.64
C GLU A 68 -11.50 21.19 21.65
N THR A 69 -10.32 20.55 21.66
CA THR A 69 -10.01 19.50 22.64
C THR A 69 -9.94 20.03 24.07
N GLU A 70 -9.51 21.27 24.28
CA GLU A 70 -9.55 21.94 25.59
C GLU A 70 -10.99 22.19 26.06
N LYS A 71 -11.88 22.64 25.17
CA LYS A 71 -13.30 22.86 25.46
C LYS A 71 -14.03 21.57 25.84
N LEU A 72 -13.70 20.45 25.20
CA LEU A 72 -14.24 19.12 25.53
C LEU A 72 -13.77 18.61 26.91
N GLY A 73 -12.69 19.18 27.45
CA GLY A 73 -12.26 19.01 28.83
C GLY A 73 -11.77 17.60 29.18
N LYS A 74 -12.11 17.13 30.40
CA LYS A 74 -11.51 15.92 31.01
C LYS A 74 -11.67 14.64 30.18
N LYS A 75 -12.75 14.51 29.40
CA LYS A 75 -13.03 13.31 28.58
C LYS A 75 -11.94 13.04 27.53
N VAL A 76 -11.35 14.10 26.97
CA VAL A 76 -10.36 14.01 25.90
C VAL A 76 -9.00 14.59 26.32
N ASN A 77 -8.74 14.68 27.62
CA ASN A 77 -7.52 15.30 28.15
C ASN A 77 -6.24 14.65 27.60
N GLY A 78 -6.22 13.31 27.48
CA GLY A 78 -5.11 12.61 26.85
C GLY A 78 -4.91 13.02 25.39
N ALA A 79 -6.00 13.15 24.63
CA ALA A 79 -5.94 13.55 23.22
C ALA A 79 -5.41 14.99 23.09
N MET A 80 -5.85 15.90 23.96
CA MET A 80 -5.35 17.27 24.03
C MET A 80 -3.84 17.31 24.27
N LEU A 81 -3.32 16.49 25.19
CA LEU A 81 -1.89 16.42 25.46
C LEU A 81 -1.09 15.95 24.24
N ILE A 82 -1.60 14.96 23.50
CA ILE A 82 -0.98 14.49 22.25
C ILE A 82 -1.00 15.60 21.19
N THR A 83 -2.13 16.27 21.01
CA THR A 83 -2.28 17.35 20.02
C THR A 83 -1.29 18.50 20.28
N LYS A 84 -1.04 18.83 21.56
CA LYS A 84 -0.06 19.86 21.96
C LYS A 84 1.40 19.47 21.73
N LYS A 85 1.73 18.17 21.65
CA LYS A 85 3.09 17.70 21.36
C LYS A 85 3.49 17.92 19.91
N PHE A 86 2.52 17.97 19.00
CA PHE A 86 2.80 18.14 17.58
C PHE A 86 3.04 19.61 17.20
N PRO A 87 3.88 19.89 16.20
CA PRO A 87 4.03 21.22 15.65
C PRO A 87 2.69 21.80 15.17
N VAL A 88 2.42 23.03 15.61
CA VAL A 88 1.17 23.72 15.30
C VAL A 88 1.29 24.46 13.98
N HIS A 89 0.39 24.19 13.04
CA HIS A 89 0.23 24.94 11.81
C HIS A 89 -0.72 26.11 12.05
N LYS A 90 -0.24 27.34 11.83
CA LYS A 90 -1.07 28.55 11.96
C LYS A 90 -2.23 28.48 10.96
N CYS A 91 -3.43 28.73 11.45
CA CYS A 91 -4.66 28.73 10.64
C CYS A 91 -5.20 30.16 10.54
N LEU A 92 -6.11 30.41 9.60
CA LEU A 92 -6.70 31.74 9.41
C LEU A 92 -7.68 32.16 10.52
N HIS A 93 -7.89 31.30 11.53
CA HIS A 93 -8.92 31.42 12.56
C HIS A 93 -8.39 31.82 13.94
N ASP A 94 -7.16 32.34 14.02
CA ASP A 94 -6.52 32.67 15.30
C ASP A 94 -7.35 33.64 16.16
N LYS A 95 -8.08 34.56 15.52
CA LYS A 95 -8.95 35.53 16.21
C LYS A 95 -10.32 34.94 16.60
N ASN A 96 -10.87 34.07 15.76
CA ASN A 96 -12.21 33.51 15.91
C ASN A 96 -12.16 31.98 15.79
N PRO A 97 -11.95 31.25 16.91
CA PRO A 97 -11.88 29.80 16.90
C PRO A 97 -13.14 29.16 16.32
N VAL A 98 -12.95 28.34 15.29
CA VAL A 98 -13.99 27.48 14.72
C VAL A 98 -13.76 26.03 15.16
N SER A 99 -14.74 25.16 14.92
CA SER A 99 -14.57 23.71 15.13
C SER A 99 -13.45 23.15 14.23
N GLY A 100 -12.73 22.13 14.71
CA GLY A 100 -11.63 21.49 14.02
C GLY A 100 -12.01 21.02 12.62
N SER A 101 -13.18 20.42 12.45
CA SER A 101 -13.68 19.97 11.14
C SER A 101 -13.83 21.13 10.15
N LYS A 102 -14.31 22.30 10.59
CA LYS A 102 -14.39 23.51 9.74
C LYS A 102 -13.01 24.09 9.44
N CYS A 103 -12.11 24.09 10.42
CA CYS A 103 -10.74 24.56 10.26
C CYS A 103 -9.95 23.71 9.25
N LEU A 104 -10.11 22.39 9.29
CA LEU A 104 -9.42 21.49 8.35
C LEU A 104 -9.91 21.70 6.92
N LYS A 105 -11.22 21.88 6.72
CA LYS A 105 -11.77 22.19 5.40
C LYS A 105 -11.25 23.51 4.84
N SER A 106 -11.23 24.57 5.64
CA SER A 106 -10.75 25.87 5.19
C SER A 106 -9.26 25.83 4.83
N MET A 107 -8.46 25.01 5.53
CA MET A 107 -7.03 24.84 5.26
C MET A 107 -6.74 24.11 3.95
N ILE A 108 -7.64 23.20 3.55
CA ILE A 108 -7.51 22.42 2.32
C ILE A 108 -8.03 23.22 1.12
N GLY A 109 -9.13 23.95 1.31
CA GLY A 109 -9.85 24.59 0.22
C GLY A 109 -10.38 23.57 -0.80
N ASP A 110 -10.56 24.00 -2.05
CA ASP A 110 -11.21 23.17 -3.07
C ASP A 110 -10.24 22.21 -3.79
N ASN A 111 -8.96 22.55 -3.87
CA ASN A 111 -7.96 21.83 -4.68
C ASN A 111 -6.72 21.37 -3.90
N ASN A 112 -6.69 21.52 -2.57
CA ASN A 112 -5.57 21.10 -1.71
C ASN A 112 -4.18 21.53 -2.24
N SER A 113 -4.01 22.83 -2.50
CA SER A 113 -2.76 23.38 -3.07
C SER A 113 -1.53 23.08 -2.20
N SER A 114 -1.71 23.10 -0.88
CA SER A 114 -0.69 22.81 0.13
C SER A 114 -0.40 21.32 0.31
N ARG A 115 -1.19 20.43 -0.31
CA ARG A 115 -0.98 18.97 -0.31
C ARG A 115 -0.99 18.37 1.10
N TYR A 116 -1.98 18.74 1.90
CA TYR A 116 -2.20 18.12 3.20
C TYR A 116 -2.86 16.75 3.07
N MET A 117 -2.48 15.84 3.96
CA MET A 117 -3.20 14.60 4.25
C MET A 117 -3.99 14.81 5.53
N ILE A 118 -5.21 14.29 5.62
CA ILE A 118 -6.01 14.40 6.84
C ILE A 118 -6.00 13.08 7.59
N ALA A 119 -5.74 13.13 8.89
CA ALA A 119 -5.94 12.04 9.83
C ALA A 119 -7.13 12.33 10.75
N THR A 120 -8.27 11.67 10.53
CA THR A 120 -9.51 11.90 11.29
C THR A 120 -10.32 10.61 11.47
N GLN A 121 -11.03 10.51 12.60
CA GLN A 121 -12.02 9.46 12.87
C GLN A 121 -13.47 9.96 12.74
N ASP A 122 -13.69 11.25 12.51
CA ASP A 122 -15.02 11.82 12.30
C ASP A 122 -15.57 11.44 10.92
N ARG A 123 -16.66 10.67 10.89
CA ARG A 123 -17.30 10.21 9.65
C ARG A 123 -17.83 11.37 8.80
N GLN A 124 -18.34 12.43 9.42
CA GLN A 124 -18.89 13.58 8.69
C GLN A 124 -17.78 14.29 7.92
N LEU A 125 -16.68 14.61 8.61
CA LEU A 125 -15.51 15.21 7.98
C LEU A 125 -14.94 14.30 6.88
N GLN A 126 -14.91 12.98 7.07
CA GLN A 126 -14.43 12.06 6.05
C GLN A 126 -15.27 12.12 4.76
N GLU A 127 -16.60 12.13 4.87
CA GLU A 127 -17.49 12.22 3.71
C GLU A 127 -17.31 13.52 2.94
N GLU A 128 -17.10 14.63 3.65
CA GLU A 128 -16.91 15.94 3.03
C GLU A 128 -15.55 16.03 2.34
N VAL A 129 -14.50 15.49 2.96
CA VAL A 129 -13.16 15.47 2.39
C VAL A 129 -13.08 14.57 1.16
N ARG A 130 -13.84 13.47 1.11
CA ARG A 130 -13.90 12.61 -0.09
C ARG A 130 -14.43 13.34 -1.33
N LYS A 131 -15.24 14.38 -1.16
CA LYS A 131 -15.76 15.21 -2.26
C LYS A 131 -14.66 16.08 -2.87
N ILE A 132 -13.68 16.47 -2.07
CA ILE A 132 -12.56 17.31 -2.49
C ILE A 132 -11.52 16.43 -3.21
N PRO A 133 -11.14 16.75 -4.45
CA PRO A 133 -10.09 16.01 -5.16
C PRO A 133 -8.71 16.26 -4.54
N GLY A 134 -7.86 15.24 -4.54
CA GLY A 134 -6.45 15.39 -4.15
C GLY A 134 -6.18 15.40 -2.65
N VAL A 135 -7.11 14.91 -1.83
CA VAL A 135 -6.93 14.83 -0.37
C VAL A 135 -6.82 13.37 0.10
N PRO A 136 -5.63 12.91 0.52
CA PRO A 136 -5.47 11.60 1.13
C PRO A 136 -6.06 11.57 2.54
N LEU A 137 -6.83 10.52 2.82
CA LEU A 137 -7.50 10.33 4.11
C LEU A 137 -6.88 9.15 4.88
N LEU A 138 -6.47 9.42 6.12
CA LEU A 138 -5.92 8.45 7.07
C LEU A 138 -6.86 8.31 8.26
N TYR A 139 -7.09 7.08 8.69
CA TYR A 139 -7.94 6.80 9.84
C TYR A 139 -7.51 5.47 10.50
N LEU A 140 -7.98 5.19 11.71
CA LEU A 140 -7.58 3.99 12.47
C LEU A 140 -8.70 2.95 12.46
N HIS A 141 -8.34 1.71 12.09
CA HIS A 141 -9.15 0.52 12.36
C HIS A 141 -8.50 -0.22 13.52
N GLY A 142 -9.03 -0.01 14.74
CA GLY A 142 -8.38 -0.46 15.96
C GLY A 142 -6.96 0.12 16.06
N CYS A 143 -5.96 -0.74 16.28
CA CYS A 143 -4.54 -0.34 16.36
C CYS A 143 -3.85 -0.16 15.00
N THR A 144 -4.58 -0.20 13.87
CA THR A 144 -3.96 -0.19 12.54
C THR A 144 -4.32 1.04 11.71
N PRO A 145 -3.32 1.81 11.26
CA PRO A 145 -3.55 2.96 10.41
C PRO A 145 -3.89 2.47 9.00
N THR A 146 -4.91 3.09 8.42
CA THR A 146 -5.40 2.75 7.09
C THR A 146 -5.49 4.02 6.25
N LEU A 147 -4.62 4.09 5.24
CA LEU A 147 -4.74 5.08 4.18
C LEU A 147 -5.85 4.63 3.22
N GLU A 148 -6.88 5.46 3.08
CA GLU A 148 -8.01 5.19 2.20
C GLU A 148 -7.55 5.11 0.74
N ALA A 149 -8.27 4.36 -0.09
CA ALA A 149 -8.05 4.44 -1.53
C ALA A 149 -8.42 5.85 -2.04
N PRO A 150 -7.85 6.33 -3.16
CA PRO A 150 -8.21 7.63 -3.70
C PRO A 150 -9.72 7.76 -3.91
N SER A 151 -10.27 8.92 -3.55
CA SER A 151 -11.70 9.20 -3.70
C SER A 151 -12.12 9.16 -5.17
N GLU A 152 -13.41 8.91 -5.43
CA GLU A 152 -13.93 8.93 -6.80
C GLU A 152 -13.76 10.31 -7.45
N ALA A 153 -13.90 11.40 -6.67
CA ALA A 153 -13.59 12.75 -7.12
C ALA A 153 -12.12 12.88 -7.56
N SER A 154 -11.20 12.36 -6.76
CA SER A 154 -9.76 12.39 -7.09
C SER A 154 -9.42 11.57 -8.33
N LYS A 155 -10.04 10.40 -8.49
CA LYS A 155 -9.84 9.55 -9.67
C LYS A 155 -10.37 10.22 -10.93
N LYS A 156 -11.56 10.82 -10.88
CA LYS A 156 -12.18 11.53 -12.01
C LYS A 156 -11.32 12.71 -12.45
N ALA A 157 -10.93 13.58 -11.51
CA ALA A 157 -10.06 14.73 -11.81
C ALA A 157 -8.71 14.28 -12.40
N ALA A 158 -8.09 13.24 -11.84
CA ALA A 158 -6.85 12.69 -12.41
C ALA A 158 -7.05 12.12 -13.83
N GLN A 159 -8.16 11.41 -14.08
CA GLN A 159 -8.48 10.88 -15.40
C GLN A 159 -8.76 11.99 -16.42
N GLU A 160 -9.41 13.09 -16.02
CA GLU A 160 -9.66 14.25 -16.88
C GLU A 160 -8.35 14.94 -17.28
N VAL A 161 -7.44 15.14 -16.33
CA VAL A 161 -6.10 15.67 -16.62
C VAL A 161 -5.34 14.74 -17.57
N ILE A 162 -5.37 13.42 -17.34
CA ILE A 162 -4.74 12.44 -18.23
C ILE A 162 -5.38 12.48 -19.62
N LYS A 163 -6.72 12.55 -19.72
CA LYS A 163 -7.41 12.65 -21.02
C LYS A 163 -7.06 13.93 -21.78
N GLY A 164 -6.85 15.05 -21.08
CA GLY A 164 -6.40 16.31 -21.70
C GLY A 164 -4.94 16.26 -22.19
N LEU A 165 -4.09 15.47 -21.53
CA LEU A 165 -2.69 15.26 -21.93
C LEU A 165 -2.52 14.20 -23.02
N VAL A 166 -3.41 13.21 -23.05
CA VAL A 166 -3.38 12.14 -24.05
C VAL A 166 -3.97 12.66 -25.35
N MET A 167 -3.23 12.49 -26.43
CA MET A 167 -3.68 12.87 -27.77
C MET A 167 -5.01 12.20 -28.11
N THR A 168 -5.94 12.98 -28.65
CA THR A 168 -7.24 12.47 -29.12
C THR A 168 -7.03 11.36 -30.16
N VAL A 169 -8.01 10.46 -30.27
CA VAL A 169 -7.95 9.31 -31.20
C VAL A 169 -7.67 9.78 -32.63
N ASP A 170 -8.20 10.94 -33.02
CA ASP A 170 -7.99 11.48 -34.35
C ASP A 170 -6.60 12.11 -34.52
N GLN A 171 -6.10 12.84 -33.52
CA GLN A 171 -4.70 13.28 -33.51
C GLN A 171 -3.72 12.08 -33.59
N GLN A 172 -4.04 10.95 -32.95
CA GLN A 172 -3.25 9.72 -33.08
C GLN A 172 -3.30 9.13 -34.49
N LYS A 173 -4.47 9.13 -35.15
CA LYS A 173 -4.59 8.70 -36.54
C LYS A 173 -3.80 9.61 -37.47
N THR A 174 -3.93 10.93 -37.32
CA THR A 174 -3.18 11.93 -38.09
C THR A 174 -1.68 11.75 -37.92
N LEU A 175 -1.20 11.55 -36.68
CA LEU A 175 0.21 11.26 -36.43
C LEU A 175 0.67 9.95 -37.08
N LYS A 176 -0.16 8.91 -37.13
CA LYS A 176 0.19 7.65 -37.82
C LYS A 176 0.36 7.88 -39.32
N THR A 177 -0.60 8.55 -39.96
CA THR A 177 -0.50 8.90 -41.38
C THR A 177 0.72 9.79 -41.67
N LEU A 178 1.03 10.77 -40.81
CA LEU A 178 2.22 11.62 -40.97
C LEU A 178 3.53 10.83 -40.80
N LYS A 179 3.57 9.89 -39.86
CA LYS A 179 4.74 8.99 -39.67
C LYS A 179 4.95 8.05 -40.86
N GLU A 180 3.86 7.57 -41.47
CA GLU A 180 3.89 6.74 -42.68
C GLU A 180 4.39 7.55 -43.90
N GLN A 181 3.92 8.78 -44.07
CA GLN A 181 4.34 9.67 -45.15
C GLN A 181 5.80 10.13 -45.04
N THR A 182 6.29 10.36 -43.83
CA THR A 182 7.66 10.81 -43.57
C THR A 182 8.70 9.67 -43.60
N GLY A 183 8.27 8.42 -43.82
CA GLY A 183 9.17 7.27 -43.89
C GLY A 183 9.82 6.89 -42.55
N LEU A 184 9.37 7.48 -41.43
CA LEU A 184 9.85 7.23 -40.06
C LEU A 184 9.30 5.93 -39.45
N VAL A 185 8.55 5.14 -40.23
CA VAL A 185 8.13 3.81 -39.82
C VAL A 185 9.29 2.85 -40.06
N GLU A 186 10.07 2.58 -39.01
CA GLU A 186 10.97 1.44 -39.03
C GLU A 186 10.16 0.18 -39.37
N PRO A 187 10.57 -0.64 -40.36
CA PRO A 187 9.91 -1.91 -40.61
C PRO A 187 9.98 -2.69 -39.30
N GLN A 188 8.79 -3.05 -38.78
CA GLN A 188 8.70 -3.89 -37.58
C GLN A 188 9.39 -5.21 -37.90
N SER A 189 10.68 -5.30 -37.60
CA SER A 189 11.36 -6.57 -37.49
C SER A 189 10.57 -7.34 -36.45
N VAL A 190 9.91 -8.40 -36.91
CA VAL A 190 9.15 -9.30 -36.05
C VAL A 190 10.17 -9.89 -35.09
N LYS A 191 10.36 -9.26 -33.93
CA LYS A 191 11.09 -9.88 -32.83
C LYS A 191 10.20 -11.04 -32.42
N CYS A 192 10.45 -12.21 -33.00
CA CYS A 192 9.85 -13.47 -32.61
C CYS A 192 10.03 -13.59 -31.10
N ILE A 193 8.96 -13.29 -30.36
CA ILE A 193 8.91 -13.56 -28.93
C ILE A 193 9.06 -15.07 -28.85
N LYS A 194 10.26 -15.53 -28.48
CA LYS A 194 10.51 -16.95 -28.22
C LYS A 194 9.50 -17.36 -27.16
N LYS A 195 8.42 -18.03 -27.56
CA LYS A 195 7.45 -18.61 -26.64
C LYS A 195 8.26 -19.40 -25.64
N ARG A 196 8.16 -19.05 -24.34
CA ARG A 196 8.77 -19.85 -23.29
C ARG A 196 8.26 -21.27 -23.49
N LYS A 197 9.17 -22.20 -23.81
CA LYS A 197 8.83 -23.62 -23.97
C LYS A 197 8.02 -24.01 -22.75
N GLN A 198 6.87 -24.68 -22.95
CA GLN A 198 6.13 -25.28 -21.85
C GLN A 198 7.13 -26.12 -21.06
N LYS A 199 7.34 -25.77 -19.80
CA LYS A 199 8.17 -26.58 -18.91
C LYS A 199 7.49 -27.95 -18.86
N GLY A 200 8.22 -29.00 -19.23
CA GLY A 200 7.73 -30.37 -19.09
C GLY A 200 7.28 -30.62 -17.65
N PRO A 201 6.43 -31.64 -17.43
CA PRO A 201 5.98 -31.97 -16.08
C PRO A 201 7.18 -32.10 -15.15
N ASN A 202 7.06 -31.51 -13.96
CA ASN A 202 8.11 -31.53 -12.94
C ASN A 202 8.64 -32.98 -12.80
N PRO A 203 9.95 -33.24 -12.94
CA PRO A 203 10.50 -34.60 -12.99
C PRO A 203 10.25 -35.43 -11.71
N LEU A 204 9.79 -34.82 -10.62
CA LEU A 204 9.35 -35.49 -9.39
C LEU A 204 7.87 -35.93 -9.41
N SER A 205 7.10 -35.52 -10.42
CA SER A 205 5.64 -35.71 -10.51
C SER A 205 5.23 -36.84 -11.47
N CYS A 206 6.17 -37.42 -12.22
CA CYS A 206 5.92 -38.62 -13.00
C CYS A 206 6.08 -39.85 -12.11
N LEU A 207 4.98 -40.28 -11.46
CA LEU A 207 4.92 -41.62 -10.88
C LEU A 207 5.25 -42.63 -11.97
N LYS A 208 6.27 -43.48 -11.74
CA LYS A 208 6.65 -44.54 -12.68
C LYS A 208 5.42 -45.37 -13.02
N LYS A 209 5.19 -45.60 -14.32
CA LYS A 209 4.14 -46.50 -14.82
C LYS A 209 4.31 -47.86 -14.13
N LYS A 210 3.30 -48.28 -13.35
CA LYS A 210 3.26 -49.64 -12.83
C LYS A 210 3.05 -50.56 -14.02
N ASN A 211 4.04 -51.42 -14.29
CA ASN A 211 3.85 -52.54 -15.20
C ASN A 211 2.88 -53.51 -14.53
N ASN A 212 1.63 -53.57 -15.03
CA ASN A 212 0.78 -54.72 -14.78
C ASN A 212 1.39 -55.89 -15.54
N LYS A 213 2.24 -56.68 -14.87
CA LYS A 213 2.50 -58.05 -15.30
C LYS A 213 1.23 -58.85 -15.02
N ASN A 214 0.73 -59.49 -16.08
CA ASN A 214 -0.42 -60.36 -16.05
C ASN A 214 -0.30 -61.44 -14.97
N LYS A 215 -1.46 -61.76 -14.39
CA LYS A 215 -1.73 -62.86 -13.46
C LYS A 215 -1.17 -64.18 -13.98
N ILE A 216 -0.46 -64.92 -13.12
CA ILE A 216 -0.57 -66.39 -13.02
C ILE A 216 -0.58 -66.73 -11.53
N ASN A 217 -1.60 -67.48 -11.12
CA ASN A 217 -1.86 -67.97 -9.77
C ASN A 217 -0.76 -68.93 -9.29
N ASN A 218 -0.46 -68.93 -7.99
CA ASN A 218 -0.47 -70.13 -7.16
C ASN A 218 -0.38 -69.80 -5.65
N ASN A 219 -0.86 -70.75 -4.86
CA ASN A 219 -1.50 -70.64 -3.54
C ASN A 219 -0.63 -70.26 -2.31
N LYS A 220 -1.34 -69.70 -1.31
CA LYS A 220 -1.17 -69.47 0.17
C LYS A 220 -0.20 -70.40 0.98
N PRO A 221 0.09 -70.14 2.30
CA PRO A 221 -0.50 -69.15 3.24
C PRO A 221 0.46 -68.35 4.18
N GLU A 222 -0.13 -67.31 4.78
CA GLU A 222 -0.01 -66.70 6.14
C GLU A 222 1.31 -66.70 6.95
N SER A 223 1.76 -65.50 7.39
CA SER A 223 1.68 -65.05 8.80
C SER A 223 2.42 -63.72 9.09
N SER A 224 1.87 -62.97 10.05
CA SER A 224 2.49 -62.02 11.01
C SER A 224 3.21 -60.74 10.52
N ASP A 225 2.53 -59.62 10.79
CA ASP A 225 2.98 -58.47 11.60
C ASP A 225 4.49 -58.15 11.70
N SER A 226 4.85 -56.90 11.37
CA SER A 226 5.66 -56.02 12.25
C SER A 226 6.16 -54.76 11.52
N GLY A 227 6.15 -53.67 12.27
CA GLY A 227 6.30 -52.30 11.80
C GLY A 227 7.61 -51.96 11.07
N LYS A 228 7.49 -51.07 10.08
CA LYS A 228 8.66 -50.41 9.47
C LYS A 228 9.08 -49.19 10.29
N ILE A 229 10.11 -49.40 11.09
CA ILE A 229 10.98 -48.38 11.70
C ILE A 229 11.33 -47.30 10.66
N ARG A 230 11.03 -46.03 10.97
CA ARG A 230 11.44 -44.87 10.16
C ARG A 230 12.95 -44.69 10.24
N LYS A 231 13.70 -45.17 9.24
CA LYS A 231 15.12 -44.82 9.08
C LYS A 231 15.24 -43.31 8.81
N ARG A 232 15.82 -42.56 9.76
CA ARG A 232 16.15 -41.13 9.59
C ARG A 232 17.05 -40.98 8.36
N LYS A 233 16.67 -40.10 7.43
CA LYS A 233 17.51 -39.77 6.27
C LYS A 233 18.75 -39.03 6.74
N ARG A 234 19.93 -39.61 6.49
CA ARG A 234 21.23 -38.99 6.74
C ARG A 234 21.33 -37.70 5.93
N ILE A 235 21.48 -36.56 6.62
CA ILE A 235 21.66 -35.26 5.98
C ILE A 235 23.03 -35.29 5.28
N LYS A 236 23.04 -35.17 3.95
CA LYS A 236 24.28 -35.04 3.19
C LYS A 236 24.80 -33.61 3.38
N THR A 237 26.00 -33.49 3.91
CA THR A 237 26.72 -32.20 3.94
C THR A 237 27.02 -31.74 2.50
N PRO A 238 26.72 -30.47 2.17
CA PRO A 238 26.98 -29.90 0.85
C PRO A 238 28.46 -29.99 0.45
N ALA A 239 28.74 -30.06 -0.85
CA ALA A 239 30.09 -30.26 -1.39
C ALA A 239 31.08 -29.19 -0.94
N HIS A 240 30.68 -27.91 -0.93
CA HIS A 240 31.54 -26.81 -0.47
C HIS A 240 31.96 -26.96 1.00
N VAL A 241 31.09 -27.49 1.87
CA VAL A 241 31.42 -27.75 3.29
C VAL A 241 32.46 -28.86 3.40
N LYS A 242 32.41 -29.87 2.51
CA LYS A 242 33.42 -30.94 2.49
C LYS A 242 34.77 -30.46 1.95
N GLU A 243 34.76 -29.51 1.03
CA GLU A 243 35.99 -28.91 0.49
C GLU A 243 36.67 -28.04 1.56
N ILE A 244 35.89 -27.21 2.27
CA ILE A 244 36.41 -26.37 3.38
C ILE A 244 36.99 -27.24 4.51
N LEU A 245 36.33 -28.34 4.87
CA LEU A 245 36.84 -29.25 5.90
C LEU A 245 38.10 -30.02 5.47
N LYS A 246 38.34 -30.18 4.16
CA LYS A 246 39.55 -30.81 3.64
C LYS A 246 40.71 -29.83 3.48
N SER A 247 40.44 -28.55 3.28
CA SER A 247 41.45 -27.50 3.20
C SER A 247 41.90 -26.97 4.56
N SER A 248 41.28 -27.41 5.65
CA SER A 248 41.58 -26.99 7.03
C SER A 248 42.39 -28.03 7.81
N ILE A 249 43.05 -28.96 7.11
CA ILE A 249 43.97 -29.98 7.67
C ILE A 249 45.34 -29.73 7.07
#